data_AF-A0A970P0Z1-F1
#
_entry.id   AF-A0A970P0Z1-F1
#
_cell.length_a   1.000
_cell.length_b   1.000
_cell.length_c   1.000
_cell.angle_alpha   90.00
_cell.angle_beta   90.00
_cell.angle_gamma   90.00
#
_symmetry.space_group_name_H-M   'P 1'
#
loop_
_entity.id
_entity.type
_entity.pdbx_description
1 polymer ?
#
loop_
_entity_poly.entity_id
_entity_poly.type
_entity_poly.pdbx_seq_one_letter_code
_entity_poly.pdbx_strand_id
1 'polypeptide(L)'
;MIELLLLGFAIVFPPLYLIGPVLYWYVRSVLTDNYRLKRKDIWHLAPMIIYLLAALPFTFVPLSEKISAAKEVVNDVGYIQYFKATFLSDIFSVPAIYLSRPVLILAYTIWAIVLWIRYTADKKLSSVFSSQHFMKVWISVLLGTLLILLISHILLIIRVFELNFSELALALGVLRILSVAGLIGLLISPFFFPSIIYGLP
;
A
#
# COMPACT_ATOMS: atom_id res chain seq x y z
N MET A 1 -15.09 -8.84 -2.21
CA MET A 1 -14.21 -9.99 -1.92
C MET A 1 -14.48 -11.15 -2.86
N ILE A 2 -15.74 -11.58 -3.01
CA ILE A 2 -16.17 -12.63 -3.96
C ILE A 2 -15.76 -12.29 -5.40
N GLU A 3 -16.03 -11.07 -5.87
CA GLU A 3 -15.61 -10.64 -7.22
C GLU A 3 -14.08 -10.64 -7.41
N LEU A 4 -13.28 -10.33 -6.39
CA LEU A 4 -11.81 -10.38 -6.44
C LEU A 4 -11.25 -11.81 -6.48
N LEU A 5 -11.97 -12.75 -5.88
CA LEU A 5 -11.70 -14.19 -5.95
C LEU A 5 -12.02 -14.75 -7.34
N LEU A 6 -13.04 -14.20 -8.00
CA LEU A 6 -13.50 -14.60 -9.33
C LEU A 6 -12.71 -13.89 -10.45
N LEU A 7 -12.39 -12.61 -10.28
CA LEU A 7 -11.60 -11.76 -11.20
C LEU A 7 -10.13 -11.81 -10.80
N GLY A 8 -9.46 -12.89 -11.18
CA GLY A 8 -8.00 -12.94 -11.33
C GLY A 8 -7.18 -12.31 -10.21
N PHE A 9 -7.19 -12.92 -9.02
CA PHE A 9 -6.32 -12.57 -7.88
C PHE A 9 -4.86 -12.27 -8.29
N ALA A 10 -4.32 -13.01 -9.25
CA ALA A 10 -2.97 -12.81 -9.76
C ALA A 10 -2.76 -11.56 -10.60
N ILE A 11 -3.80 -10.86 -11.06
CA ILE A 11 -3.67 -9.66 -11.91
C ILE A 11 -3.91 -8.40 -11.07
N VAL A 12 -4.88 -8.44 -10.15
CA VAL A 12 -5.30 -7.26 -9.38
C VAL A 12 -4.34 -6.93 -8.25
N PHE A 13 -3.82 -7.93 -7.53
CA PHE A 13 -3.05 -7.71 -6.31
C PHE A 13 -1.56 -7.38 -6.51
N PRO A 14 -0.82 -7.96 -7.49
CA PRO A 14 0.60 -7.67 -7.63
C PRO A 14 0.92 -6.18 -7.86
N PRO A 15 0.20 -5.43 -8.73
CA PRO A 15 0.51 -4.00 -8.95
C PRO A 15 0.49 -3.16 -7.67
N LEU A 16 -0.25 -3.59 -6.63
CA LEU A 16 -0.29 -2.89 -5.34
C LEU A 16 1.05 -2.87 -4.61
N TYR A 17 1.98 -3.79 -4.93
CA TYR A 17 3.35 -3.75 -4.40
C TYR A 17 4.16 -2.57 -4.96
N LEU A 18 3.70 -1.92 -6.02
CA LEU A 18 4.34 -0.73 -6.58
C LEU A 18 3.97 0.57 -5.87
N ILE A 19 2.95 0.57 -4.99
CA ILE A 19 2.51 1.80 -4.30
C ILE A 19 3.67 2.45 -3.53
N GLY A 20 4.43 1.66 -2.76
CA GLY A 20 5.61 2.16 -2.03
C GLY A 20 6.71 2.70 -2.95
N PRO A 21 7.22 1.91 -3.92
CA PRO A 21 8.18 2.37 -4.92
C PRO A 21 7.76 3.65 -5.66
N VAL A 22 6.50 3.73 -6.11
CA VAL A 22 5.97 4.88 -6.85
C VAL A 22 5.89 6.11 -5.94
N LEU A 23 5.48 5.95 -4.67
CA LEU A 23 5.52 7.03 -3.68
C LEU A 23 6.94 7.57 -3.50
N TYR A 24 7.92 6.69 -3.30
CA TYR A 24 9.32 7.09 -3.14
C TYR A 24 9.83 7.83 -4.38
N TRP A 25 9.54 7.29 -5.56
CA TRP A 25 9.90 7.92 -6.83
C TRP A 25 9.23 9.29 -6.99
N TYR A 26 7.95 9.42 -6.67
CA TYR A 26 7.22 10.69 -6.68
C TYR A 26 7.90 11.72 -5.78
N VAL A 27 8.12 11.42 -4.49
CA VAL A 27 8.76 12.33 -3.54
C VAL A 27 10.15 12.72 -4.02
N ARG A 28 10.96 11.75 -4.48
CA ARG A 28 12.28 12.04 -5.03
C ARG A 28 12.21 12.96 -6.25
N SER A 29 11.29 12.70 -7.17
CA SER A 29 11.17 13.46 -8.41
C SER A 29 10.80 14.91 -8.13
N VAL A 30 9.87 15.13 -7.19
CA VAL A 30 9.48 16.46 -6.73
C VAL A 30 10.68 17.15 -6.06
N LEU A 31 11.39 16.49 -5.14
CA LEU A 31 12.52 17.10 -4.42
C LEU A 31 13.74 17.42 -5.29
N THR A 32 13.89 16.75 -6.43
CA THR A 32 15.04 16.91 -7.33
C THR A 32 14.72 17.56 -8.66
N ASP A 33 13.46 17.92 -8.87
CA ASP A 33 12.92 18.38 -10.15
C ASP A 33 13.34 17.48 -11.32
N ASN A 34 13.33 16.16 -11.08
CA ASN A 34 13.78 15.17 -12.05
C ASN A 34 12.89 13.94 -12.03
N TYR A 35 12.00 13.87 -13.02
CA TYR A 35 11.04 12.77 -13.18
C TYR A 35 11.67 11.50 -13.78
N ARG A 36 12.94 11.49 -14.21
CA ARG A 36 13.49 10.33 -14.93
C ARG A 36 13.68 9.12 -14.01
N LEU A 37 13.22 7.97 -14.48
CA LEU A 37 13.53 6.68 -13.87
C LEU A 37 15.01 6.32 -14.13
N LYS A 38 15.69 5.87 -13.08
CA LYS A 38 17.06 5.39 -13.13
C LYS A 38 17.04 3.87 -13.29
N ARG A 39 18.07 3.29 -13.92
CA ARG A 39 18.19 1.82 -14.07
C ARG A 39 18.09 1.07 -12.74
N LYS A 40 18.61 1.67 -11.65
CA LYS A 40 18.52 1.10 -10.31
C LYS A 40 17.09 1.02 -9.76
N ASP A 41 16.16 1.83 -10.28
CA ASP A 41 14.78 1.86 -9.83
C ASP A 41 13.99 0.61 -10.31
N ILE A 42 14.50 -0.09 -11.33
CA ILE A 42 13.89 -1.32 -11.87
C ILE A 42 13.85 -2.42 -10.79
N TRP A 43 14.82 -2.45 -9.86
CA TRP A 43 14.83 -3.41 -8.76
C TRP A 43 13.62 -3.27 -7.83
N HIS A 44 12.99 -2.10 -7.79
CA HIS A 44 11.77 -1.89 -6.98
C HIS A 44 10.54 -2.60 -7.57
N LEU A 45 10.60 -3.12 -8.81
CA LEU A 45 9.57 -3.96 -9.41
C LEU A 45 9.62 -5.41 -8.91
N ALA A 46 10.74 -5.84 -8.32
CA ALA A 46 10.93 -7.24 -7.94
C ALA A 46 9.85 -7.78 -6.99
N PRO A 47 9.40 -7.06 -5.94
CA PRO A 47 8.33 -7.56 -5.07
C PRO A 47 7.01 -7.82 -5.81
N MET A 48 6.64 -6.95 -6.77
CA MET A 48 5.47 -7.15 -7.62
C MET A 48 5.64 -8.41 -8.48
N ILE A 49 6.78 -8.58 -9.15
CA ILE A 49 7.03 -9.71 -10.05
C ILE A 49 7.00 -11.03 -9.28
N ILE A 50 7.63 -11.08 -8.10
CA ILE A 50 7.63 -12.26 -7.24
C ILE A 50 6.19 -12.64 -6.86
N TYR A 51 5.38 -11.66 -6.41
CA TYR A 51 4.00 -11.93 -6.04
C TYR A 51 3.11 -12.31 -7.24
N LEU A 52 3.34 -11.71 -8.40
CA LEU A 52 2.66 -12.06 -9.65
C LEU A 52 2.92 -13.52 -10.02
N LEU A 53 4.19 -13.94 -10.02
CA LEU A 53 4.56 -15.33 -10.27
C LEU A 53 3.97 -16.28 -9.21
N ALA A 54 3.93 -15.85 -7.95
CA ALA A 54 3.34 -16.58 -6.84
C ALA A 54 1.84 -16.84 -6.98
N ALA A 55 1.11 -15.85 -7.48
CA ALA A 55 -0.33 -15.92 -7.68
C ALA A 55 -0.71 -16.52 -9.04
N LEU A 56 0.22 -16.60 -9.99
CA LEU A 56 -0.04 -17.04 -11.36
C LEU A 56 -0.74 -18.41 -11.44
N PRO A 57 -0.37 -19.45 -10.67
CA PRO A 57 -1.08 -20.73 -10.73
C PRO A 57 -2.59 -20.63 -10.45
N PHE A 58 -3.00 -19.69 -9.59
CA PHE A 58 -4.40 -19.49 -9.23
C PHE A 58 -5.26 -18.99 -10.40
N THR A 59 -4.68 -18.35 -11.42
CA THR A 59 -5.45 -17.92 -12.60
C THR A 59 -6.00 -19.12 -13.35
N PHE A 60 -5.26 -20.23 -13.39
CA PHE A 60 -5.60 -21.45 -14.10
C PHE A 60 -6.53 -22.40 -13.33
N VAL A 61 -6.81 -22.12 -12.05
CA VAL A 61 -7.77 -22.89 -11.25
C VAL A 61 -9.19 -22.79 -11.86
N PRO A 62 -9.94 -23.91 -11.97
CA PRO A 62 -11.30 -23.92 -12.49
C PRO A 62 -12.24 -22.97 -11.75
N LEU A 63 -13.21 -22.38 -12.47
CA LEU A 63 -14.18 -21.45 -11.88
C LEU A 63 -15.02 -22.10 -10.77
N SER A 64 -15.34 -23.40 -10.90
CA SER A 64 -16.07 -24.16 -9.88
C SER A 64 -15.34 -24.16 -8.53
N GLU A 65 -14.03 -24.41 -8.54
CA GLU A 65 -13.20 -24.39 -7.33
C GLU A 65 -13.11 -22.98 -6.72
N LYS A 66 -13.01 -21.93 -7.56
CA LYS A 66 -13.03 -20.54 -7.10
C LYS A 66 -14.36 -20.16 -6.43
N ILE A 67 -15.48 -20.64 -6.99
CA ILE A 67 -16.82 -20.44 -6.41
C ILE A 67 -16.95 -21.20 -5.08
N SER A 68 -16.47 -22.43 -5.01
CA SER A 68 -16.47 -23.21 -3.75
C SER A 68 -15.66 -22.50 -2.67
N ALA A 69 -14.43 -22.06 -2.99
CA ALA A 69 -13.61 -21.28 -2.06
C ALA A 69 -14.31 -19.97 -1.61
N ALA A 70 -14.98 -19.27 -2.54
CA ALA A 70 -15.73 -18.07 -2.19
C ALA A 70 -16.91 -18.36 -1.24
N LYS A 71 -17.60 -19.49 -1.41
CA LYS A 71 -18.67 -19.92 -0.51
C LYS A 71 -18.14 -20.23 0.89
N GLU A 72 -17.01 -20.91 1.00
CA GLU A 72 -16.38 -21.19 2.31
C GLU A 72 -16.04 -19.89 3.05
N VAL A 73 -15.46 -18.90 2.36
CA VAL A 73 -15.15 -17.58 2.96
C VAL A 73 -16.41 -16.84 3.44
N VAL A 74 -17.54 -16.99 2.74
CA VAL A 74 -18.81 -16.36 3.14
C VAL A 74 -19.40 -17.05 4.36
N ASN A 75 -19.28 -18.37 4.45
CA ASN A 75 -19.79 -19.15 5.58
C ASN A 75 -18.92 -18.96 6.83
N ASP A 76 -17.60 -18.93 6.66
CA ASP A 76 -16.62 -18.71 7.71
C ASP A 76 -15.48 -17.81 7.20
N VAL A 77 -15.46 -16.57 7.68
CA VAL A 77 -14.40 -15.60 7.33
C VAL A 77 -13.01 -16.10 7.80
N GLY A 78 -12.96 -16.92 8.85
CA GLY A 78 -11.75 -17.56 9.34
C GLY A 78 -11.09 -18.49 8.32
N TYR A 79 -11.85 -19.00 7.33
CA TYR A 79 -11.33 -19.82 6.24
C TYR A 79 -10.19 -19.14 5.46
N ILE A 80 -10.13 -17.80 5.44
CA ILE A 80 -9.06 -17.01 4.83
C ILE A 80 -7.67 -17.41 5.36
N GLN A 81 -7.56 -17.84 6.63
CA GLN A 81 -6.29 -18.25 7.22
C GLN A 81 -5.71 -19.53 6.62
N TYR A 82 -6.57 -20.36 6.02
CA TYR A 82 -6.22 -21.65 5.45
C TYR A 82 -6.23 -21.63 3.92
N PHE A 83 -6.77 -20.57 3.32
CA PHE A 83 -6.90 -20.44 1.88
C PHE A 83 -5.54 -20.19 1.20
N LYS A 84 -5.07 -21.20 0.46
CA LYS A 84 -3.79 -21.16 -0.28
C LYS A 84 -3.95 -20.56 -1.67
N ALA A 85 -4.06 -19.24 -1.74
CA ALA A 85 -4.20 -18.52 -3.01
C ALA A 85 -2.90 -18.45 -3.84
N THR A 86 -1.74 -18.71 -3.22
CA THR A 86 -0.41 -18.53 -3.83
C THR A 86 0.53 -19.59 -3.31
N PHE A 87 1.55 -19.99 -4.08
CA PHE A 87 2.59 -20.90 -3.56
C PHE A 87 3.41 -20.27 -2.41
N LEU A 88 3.37 -18.94 -2.25
CA LEU A 88 4.01 -18.28 -1.09
C LEU A 88 3.41 -18.76 0.22
N SER A 89 2.16 -19.24 0.23
CA SER A 89 1.52 -19.82 1.42
C SER A 89 2.13 -21.14 1.89
N ASP A 90 2.98 -21.76 1.08
CA ASP A 90 3.75 -22.94 1.47
C ASP A 90 5.09 -22.57 2.13
N ILE A 91 5.55 -21.32 1.98
CA ILE A 91 6.84 -20.82 2.50
C ILE A 91 6.61 -19.86 3.68
N PHE A 92 5.59 -19.02 3.58
CA PHE A 92 5.26 -17.98 4.55
C PHE A 92 3.86 -18.21 5.13
N SER A 93 3.66 -17.81 6.38
CA SER A 93 2.34 -17.83 7.00
C SER A 93 1.40 -16.86 6.28
N VAL A 94 0.10 -17.18 6.24
CA VAL A 94 -0.92 -16.32 5.63
C VAL A 94 -0.89 -14.88 6.21
N PRO A 95 -0.79 -14.67 7.54
CA PRO A 95 -0.64 -13.32 8.09
C PRO A 95 0.59 -12.57 7.54
N ALA A 96 1.73 -13.25 7.36
CA ALA A 96 2.94 -12.65 6.81
C ALA A 96 2.74 -12.21 5.36
N ILE A 97 2.03 -13.00 4.54
CA ILE A 97 1.69 -12.64 3.17
C ILE A 97 0.76 -11.42 3.15
N TYR A 98 -0.25 -11.37 4.01
CA TYR A 98 -1.16 -10.21 4.12
C TYR A 98 -0.43 -8.94 4.60
N LEU A 99 0.53 -9.07 5.51
CA LEU A 99 1.32 -7.96 6.05
C LEU A 99 2.45 -7.50 5.12
N SER A 100 2.95 -8.36 4.23
CA SER A 100 4.09 -8.05 3.36
C SER A 100 3.90 -6.76 2.56
N ARG A 101 2.70 -6.54 2.01
CA ARG A 101 2.36 -5.35 1.23
C ARG A 101 2.36 -4.06 2.07
N PRO A 102 1.54 -3.90 3.12
CA PRO A 102 1.54 -2.66 3.91
C PRO A 102 2.89 -2.41 4.59
N VAL A 103 3.63 -3.46 4.98
CA VAL A 103 5.01 -3.31 5.50
C VAL A 103 5.96 -2.79 4.44
N LEU A 104 5.89 -3.28 3.20
CA LEU A 104 6.68 -2.75 2.10
C LEU A 104 6.39 -1.27 1.85
N ILE A 105 5.10 -0.90 1.80
CA ILE A 105 4.70 0.50 1.60
C ILE A 105 5.23 1.35 2.77
N LEU A 106 5.12 0.88 4.02
CA LEU A 106 5.65 1.57 5.19
C LEU A 106 7.16 1.79 5.09
N ALA A 107 7.94 0.79 4.65
CA ALA A 107 9.38 0.92 4.46
C ALA A 107 9.73 2.01 3.44
N TYR A 108 9.03 2.08 2.31
CA TYR A 108 9.21 3.15 1.33
C TYR A 108 8.73 4.52 1.83
N THR A 109 7.65 4.56 2.61
CA THR A 109 7.18 5.80 3.25
C THR A 109 8.23 6.34 4.21
N ILE A 110 8.84 5.49 5.04
CA ILE A 110 9.95 5.87 5.92
C ILE A 110 11.14 6.36 5.10
N TRP A 111 11.50 5.67 4.01
CA TRP A 111 12.58 6.11 3.14
C TRP A 111 12.29 7.48 2.49
N ALA A 112 11.05 7.72 2.06
CA ALA A 112 10.62 9.00 1.52
C ALA A 112 10.65 10.11 2.58
N ILE A 113 10.26 9.82 3.84
CA ILE A 113 10.37 10.76 4.97
C ILE A 113 11.84 11.11 5.25
N VAL A 114 12.73 10.12 5.30
CA VAL A 114 14.17 10.37 5.50
C VAL A 114 14.72 11.25 4.38
N LEU A 115 14.34 10.99 3.13
CA LEU A 115 14.73 11.80 1.99
C LEU A 115 14.21 13.25 2.12
N TRP A 116 12.94 13.42 2.48
CA TRP A 116 12.29 14.70 2.71
C TRP A 116 13.00 15.53 3.80
N ILE A 117 13.29 14.92 4.94
CA ILE A 117 13.98 15.58 6.06
C ILE A 117 15.39 16.03 5.63
N ARG A 118 16.16 15.17 4.95
CA ARG A 118 17.51 15.49 4.47
C ARG A 118 17.50 16.67 3.48
N TYR A 119 16.59 16.65 2.50
CA TYR A 119 16.48 17.76 1.53
C TYR A 119 16.10 19.09 2.16
N THR A 120 15.26 19.04 3.20
CA THR A 120 14.84 20.22 3.95
C THR A 120 15.98 20.76 4.82
N ALA A 121 16.73 19.88 5.49
CA ALA A 121 17.87 20.23 6.33
C ALA A 121 19.05 20.81 5.53
N ASP A 122 19.37 20.23 4.36
CA ASP A 122 20.47 20.67 3.50
C ASP A 122 20.22 22.03 2.79
N LYS A 123 19.07 22.67 3.03
CA LYS A 123 18.58 23.86 2.29
C LYS A 123 18.54 23.74 0.77
N LYS A 124 18.83 22.57 0.17
CA LYS A 124 18.67 22.28 -1.28
C LYS A 124 17.23 22.51 -1.75
N LEU A 125 16.28 22.44 -0.83
CA LEU A 125 14.89 22.78 -1.09
C LEU A 125 14.68 24.26 -1.48
N SER A 126 15.53 25.20 -1.04
CA SER A 126 15.35 26.62 -1.40
C SER A 126 15.78 26.93 -2.84
N SER A 127 16.66 26.13 -3.44
CA SER A 127 17.00 26.28 -4.86
C SER A 127 15.95 25.67 -5.78
N VAL A 128 15.30 24.58 -5.35
CA VAL A 128 14.25 23.90 -6.13
C VAL A 128 12.87 24.54 -5.92
N PHE A 129 12.55 24.93 -4.69
CA PHE A 129 11.23 25.47 -4.30
C PHE A 129 11.32 26.94 -3.84
N SER A 130 12.16 27.77 -4.47
CA SER A 130 12.38 29.16 -4.02
C SER A 130 11.07 29.98 -3.93
N SER A 131 10.00 29.56 -4.62
CA SER A 131 8.67 30.18 -4.61
C SER A 131 7.50 29.24 -4.24
N GLN A 132 7.75 27.95 -3.95
CA GLN A 132 6.70 26.92 -3.89
C GLN A 132 6.52 26.34 -2.47
N HIS A 133 6.14 27.20 -1.50
CA HIS A 133 5.88 26.78 -0.12
C HIS A 133 4.80 25.68 -0.01
N PHE A 134 3.76 25.74 -0.85
CA PHE A 134 2.65 24.80 -0.82
C PHE A 134 3.09 23.34 -1.02
N MET A 135 4.11 23.09 -1.87
CA MET A 135 4.58 21.73 -2.14
C MET A 135 5.20 21.08 -0.89
N LYS A 136 5.84 21.89 -0.05
CA LYS A 136 6.43 21.42 1.22
C LYS A 136 5.35 20.94 2.20
N VAL A 137 4.28 21.72 2.29
CA VAL A 137 3.11 21.40 3.13
C VAL A 137 2.43 20.14 2.59
N TRP A 138 2.21 20.08 1.28
CA TRP A 138 1.63 18.91 0.63
C TRP A 138 2.39 17.62 0.91
N ILE A 139 3.72 17.58 0.65
CA ILE A 139 4.52 16.37 0.89
C ILE A 139 4.42 15.95 2.35
N SER A 140 4.43 16.91 3.28
CA SER A 140 4.29 16.63 4.71
C SER A 140 2.92 16.03 5.06
N VAL A 141 1.83 16.57 4.48
CA VAL A 141 0.46 16.05 4.67
C VAL A 141 0.32 14.66 4.04
N LEU A 142 0.82 14.46 2.82
CA LEU A 142 0.80 13.19 2.11
C LEU A 142 1.50 12.09 2.92
N LEU A 143 2.75 12.35 3.34
CA LEU A 143 3.53 11.38 4.10
C LEU A 143 2.93 11.14 5.50
N GLY A 144 2.43 12.18 6.17
CA GLY A 144 1.81 12.07 7.48
C GLY A 144 0.51 11.26 7.48
N THR A 145 -0.42 11.58 6.57
CA THR A 145 -1.69 10.86 6.43
C THR A 145 -1.47 9.40 6.01
N LEU A 146 -0.53 9.15 5.09
CA LEU A 146 -0.15 7.80 4.70
C LEU A 146 0.48 7.00 5.85
N LEU A 147 1.31 7.63 6.69
CA LEU A 147 1.91 6.96 7.84
C LEU A 147 0.84 6.53 8.87
N ILE A 148 -0.11 7.41 9.19
CA ILE A 148 -1.23 7.11 10.08
C ILE A 148 -2.06 5.96 9.53
N LEU A 149 -2.38 6.02 8.23
CA LEU A 149 -3.11 4.95 7.53
C LEU A 149 -2.37 3.61 7.62
N LEU A 150 -1.08 3.57 7.27
CA LEU A 150 -0.31 2.33 7.21
C LEU A 150 -0.10 1.70 8.59
N ILE A 151 0.29 2.49 9.60
CA ILE A 151 0.51 1.98 10.95
C ILE A 151 -0.79 1.41 11.52
N SER A 152 -1.88 2.18 11.45
CA SER A 152 -3.18 1.72 11.96
C SER A 152 -3.68 0.48 11.21
N HIS A 153 -3.48 0.41 9.90
CA HIS A 153 -3.89 -0.73 9.09
C HIS A 153 -3.07 -2.00 9.38
N ILE A 154 -1.75 -1.89 9.57
CA ILE A 154 -0.89 -3.01 9.97
C ILE A 154 -1.34 -3.59 11.31
N LEU A 155 -1.55 -2.72 12.31
CA LEU A 155 -2.02 -3.13 13.63
C LEU A 155 -3.40 -3.78 13.56
N LEU A 156 -4.30 -3.26 12.71
CA LEU A 156 -5.60 -3.86 12.47
C LEU A 156 -5.48 -5.26 11.88
N ILE A 157 -4.63 -5.47 10.86
CA ILE A 157 -4.41 -6.78 10.26
C ILE A 157 -3.92 -7.77 11.33
N ILE A 158 -2.89 -7.41 12.10
CA ILE A 158 -2.37 -8.26 13.19
C ILE A 158 -3.50 -8.65 14.15
N ARG A 159 -4.29 -7.67 14.59
CA ARG A 159 -5.38 -7.89 15.55
C ARG A 159 -6.48 -8.80 15.01
N VAL A 160 -6.83 -8.66 13.73
CA VAL A 160 -7.85 -9.49 13.08
C VAL A 160 -7.42 -10.95 13.01
N PHE A 161 -6.14 -11.21 12.70
CA PHE A 161 -5.59 -12.56 12.68
C PHE A 161 -5.47 -13.17 14.10
N GLU A 162 -5.05 -12.39 15.10
CA GLU A 162 -5.01 -12.85 16.51
C GLU A 162 -6.38 -13.23 17.05
N LEU A 163 -7.43 -12.49 16.66
CA LEU A 163 -8.80 -12.67 17.15
C LEU A 163 -9.64 -13.60 16.25
N ASN A 164 -9.02 -14.32 15.32
CA ASN A 164 -9.68 -15.22 14.39
C ASN A 164 -10.94 -14.62 13.73
N PHE A 165 -10.84 -13.35 13.30
CA PHE A 165 -11.93 -12.66 12.59
C PHE A 165 -13.25 -12.51 13.38
N SER A 166 -13.22 -12.52 14.72
CA SER A 166 -14.44 -12.30 15.53
C SER A 166 -15.11 -10.95 15.23
N GLU A 167 -16.45 -10.91 15.24
CA GLU A 167 -17.23 -9.71 14.87
C GLU A 167 -16.90 -8.48 15.73
N LEU A 168 -16.55 -8.69 17.00
CA LEU A 168 -16.14 -7.62 17.92
C LEU A 168 -14.86 -6.89 17.45
N ALA A 169 -13.94 -7.60 16.79
CA ALA A 169 -12.72 -7.04 16.22
C ALA A 169 -13.01 -6.14 14.99
N LEU A 170 -14.08 -6.47 14.25
CA LEU A 170 -14.47 -5.76 13.03
C LEU A 170 -15.31 -4.51 13.35
N ALA A 171 -16.12 -4.54 14.42
CA ALA A 171 -17.13 -3.52 14.67
C ALA A 171 -16.59 -2.19 15.25
N LEU A 172 -15.60 -2.18 16.17
CA LEU A 172 -15.35 -0.98 17.01
C LEU A 172 -13.87 -0.72 17.36
N GLY A 173 -12.95 -0.91 16.41
CA GLY A 173 -11.54 -0.61 16.64
C GLY A 173 -11.20 0.87 16.45
N VAL A 174 -10.59 1.53 17.45
CA VAL A 174 -9.91 2.84 17.30
C VAL A 174 -8.95 2.82 16.09
N LEU A 175 -8.27 1.69 15.88
CA LEU A 175 -7.41 1.46 14.71
C LEU A 175 -8.14 1.62 13.38
N ARG A 176 -9.39 1.12 13.28
CA ARG A 176 -10.21 1.25 12.06
C ARG A 176 -10.56 2.71 11.79
N ILE A 177 -10.94 3.45 12.83
CA ILE A 177 -11.23 4.88 12.73
C ILE A 177 -9.99 5.64 12.25
N LEU A 178 -8.82 5.35 12.82
CA LEU A 178 -7.55 5.96 12.40
C LEU A 178 -7.20 5.62 10.95
N SER A 179 -7.41 4.37 10.51
CA SER A 179 -7.21 3.98 9.11
C SER A 179 -8.13 4.75 8.17
N VAL A 180 -9.43 4.84 8.50
CA VAL A 180 -10.40 5.60 7.69
C VAL A 180 -10.06 7.09 7.67
N ALA A 181 -9.71 7.68 8.81
CA ALA A 181 -9.31 9.08 8.89
C ALA A 181 -8.04 9.36 8.06
N GLY A 182 -7.03 8.49 8.13
CA GLY A 182 -5.82 8.57 7.31
C GLY A 182 -6.13 8.46 5.81
N LEU A 183 -7.03 7.54 5.43
CA LEU A 183 -7.47 7.38 4.04
C LEU A 183 -8.23 8.61 3.53
N ILE A 184 -9.17 9.14 4.32
CA ILE A 184 -9.91 10.37 3.99
C ILE A 184 -8.94 11.54 3.83
N GLY A 185 -7.99 11.69 4.76
CA GLY A 185 -6.94 12.71 4.66
C GLY A 185 -6.14 12.59 3.37
N LEU A 186 -5.76 11.36 2.98
CA LEU A 186 -5.02 11.11 1.74
C LEU A 186 -5.84 11.43 0.48
N LEU A 187 -7.13 11.11 0.48
CA LEU A 187 -8.00 11.33 -0.69
C LEU A 187 -8.45 12.79 -0.84
N ILE A 188 -8.69 13.50 0.27
CA ILE A 188 -9.17 14.88 0.24
C ILE A 188 -8.01 15.87 0.13
N SER A 189 -6.82 15.54 0.65
CA SER A 189 -5.69 16.48 0.66
C SER A 189 -5.34 17.09 -0.70
N PRO A 190 -5.37 16.39 -1.86
CA PRO A 190 -5.07 17.00 -3.16
C PRO A 190 -5.98 18.19 -3.52
N PHE A 191 -7.24 18.18 -3.06
CA PHE A 191 -8.20 19.25 -3.36
C PHE A 191 -7.87 20.56 -2.65
N PHE A 192 -7.12 20.50 -1.54
CA PHE A 192 -6.60 21.68 -0.86
C PHE A 192 -5.30 22.23 -1.49
N PHE A 193 -4.70 21.48 -2.42
CA PHE A 193 -3.48 21.86 -3.14
C PHE A 193 -3.69 21.73 -4.66
N PRO A 194 -4.61 22.51 -5.27
CA PRO A 194 -5.00 22.37 -6.67
C PRO A 194 -3.83 22.50 -7.66
N SER A 195 -2.81 23.28 -7.34
CA SER A 195 -1.58 23.43 -8.15
C SER A 195 -0.85 22.11 -8.41
N ILE A 196 -1.10 21.07 -7.61
CA ILE A 196 -0.54 19.72 -7.81
C ILE A 196 -1.28 18.99 -8.92
N ILE A 197 -2.59 19.21 -9.01
CA ILE A 197 -3.48 18.59 -10.00
C ILE A 197 -3.28 19.25 -11.37
N TYR A 198 -3.12 20.58 -11.39
CA TYR A 198 -2.97 21.35 -12.62
C TYR A 198 -1.54 21.34 -13.20
N GLY A 199 -0.57 20.79 -12.46
CA GLY A 199 0.85 20.84 -12.82
C GLY A 199 1.53 22.11 -12.31
N LEU A 200 2.79 21.96 -11.91
CA LEU A 200 3.64 23.08 -11.53
C LEU A 200 3.93 23.94 -12.78
N PRO A 201 3.78 25.28 -12.72
CA PRO A 201 4.20 26.18 -13.79
C PRO A 201 5.72 26.23 -13.96
#